data_AF-A0A536AEJ4-F1
#
_entry.id   AF-A0A536AEJ4-F1
#
_cell.length_a   1.000
_cell.length_b   1.000
_cell.length_c   1.000
_cell.angle_alpha   90.00
_cell.angle_beta   90.00
_cell.angle_gamma   90.00
#
_symmetry.space_group_name_H-M   'P 1'
#
loop_
_entity.id
_entity.type
_entity.pdbx_description
1 polymer ?
#
loop_
_entity_poly.entity_id
_entity_poly.type
_entity_poly.pdbx_seq_one_letter_code
_entity_poly.pdbx_strand_id
1 'polypeptide(L)'
;MNQKPVNSTIAATLSALGPLLSGNRTRAYVKDEIPADLDVRFSDLISGLAAVSVDERKMIGDKLTRRVAWGLREFAVRMATRAVRTDDPKYVLLGLRALALETDPDDPRDFFVAVGPLYRASELIGARAGPLFDEAARFTASELSEFIRAFPRRPSDNRRLADFGFREEGAGPTFRFVSTAPSTDDPSVRALLGDLLPKDESEE
;
A
#
# COMPACT_ATOMS: atom_id res chain seq x y z
N MET A 1 4.17 -35.58 6.12
CA MET A 1 4.27 -34.13 5.81
C MET A 1 3.29 -33.42 6.72
N ASN A 2 3.76 -32.73 7.77
CA ASN A 2 2.90 -31.98 8.68
C ASN A 2 2.49 -30.67 8.02
N GLN A 3 1.28 -30.61 7.46
CA GLN A 3 0.64 -29.33 7.17
C GLN A 3 0.42 -28.63 8.52
N LYS A 4 1.15 -27.53 8.78
CA LYS A 4 0.72 -26.59 9.82
C LYS A 4 -0.72 -26.22 9.49
N PRO A 5 -1.66 -26.25 10.46
CA PRO A 5 -3.04 -25.92 10.18
C PRO A 5 -3.09 -24.50 9.60
N VAL A 6 -3.74 -24.33 8.46
CA VAL A 6 -3.94 -23.06 7.73
C VAL A 6 -4.29 -21.90 8.67
N ASN A 7 -5.11 -22.19 9.69
CA ASN A 7 -5.49 -21.22 10.72
C ASN A 7 -4.32 -20.66 11.54
N SER A 8 -3.24 -21.43 11.77
CA SER A 8 -2.06 -21.00 12.51
C SER A 8 -1.20 -20.01 11.72
N THR A 9 -1.07 -20.20 10.40
CA THR A 9 -0.31 -19.28 9.52
C THR A 9 -1.05 -17.96 9.40
N ILE A 10 -2.37 -18.01 9.15
CA ILE A 10 -3.22 -16.81 9.05
C ILE A 10 -3.19 -16.02 10.37
N ALA A 11 -3.38 -16.69 11.51
CA ALA A 11 -3.34 -16.03 12.82
C ALA A 11 -1.97 -15.42 13.13
N ALA A 12 -0.86 -16.10 12.80
CA ALA A 12 0.48 -15.57 13.00
C ALA A 12 0.75 -14.34 12.12
N THR A 13 0.33 -14.35 10.85
CA THR A 13 0.46 -13.21 9.94
C THR A 13 -0.37 -12.01 10.42
N LEU A 14 -1.64 -12.21 10.76
CA LEU A 14 -2.50 -11.12 11.25
C LEU A 14 -1.98 -10.57 12.60
N SER A 15 -1.49 -11.44 13.48
CA SER A 15 -0.86 -11.04 14.73
C SER A 15 0.46 -10.29 14.52
N ALA A 16 1.19 -10.57 13.45
CA ALA A 16 2.38 -9.81 13.10
C ALA A 16 2.04 -8.43 12.52
N LEU A 17 0.91 -8.30 11.83
CA LEU A 17 0.44 -7.05 11.20
C LEU A 17 -0.18 -6.05 12.20
N GLY A 18 -0.95 -6.54 13.17
CA GLY A 18 -1.67 -5.67 14.11
C GLY A 18 -0.77 -4.69 14.90
N PRO A 19 0.28 -5.16 15.59
CA PRO A 19 1.16 -4.31 16.40
C PRO A 19 1.97 -3.28 15.60
N LEU A 20 2.20 -3.53 14.30
CA LEU A 20 2.99 -2.66 13.43
C LEU A 20 2.35 -1.29 13.22
N LEU A 21 1.03 -1.19 13.41
CA LEU A 21 0.25 0.00 13.12
C LEU A 21 -0.59 0.46 14.31
N SER A 22 -0.30 0.01 15.53
CA SER A 22 -1.04 0.40 16.74
C SER A 22 -0.87 1.88 17.11
N GLY A 23 -1.93 2.51 17.63
CA GLY A 23 -1.91 3.88 18.14
C GLY A 23 -1.68 4.93 17.04
N ASN A 24 -0.89 5.97 17.34
CA ASN A 24 -0.55 7.04 16.38
C ASN A 24 0.49 6.63 15.32
N ARG A 25 0.91 5.35 15.30
CA ARG A 25 2.04 4.89 14.51
C ARG A 25 1.80 4.96 13.00
N THR A 26 0.57 4.77 12.53
CA THR A 26 0.24 4.94 11.10
C THR A 26 0.52 6.35 10.59
N ARG A 27 0.20 7.39 11.40
CA ARG A 27 0.47 8.79 11.03
C ARG A 27 1.96 9.13 11.05
N ALA A 28 2.70 8.58 12.00
CA ALA A 28 4.16 8.73 12.07
C ALA A 28 4.83 8.06 10.86
N TYR A 29 4.40 6.85 10.50
CA TYR A 29 4.98 6.05 9.42
C TYR A 29 4.98 6.75 8.06
N VAL A 30 3.95 7.55 7.75
CA VAL A 30 3.90 8.35 6.52
C VAL A 30 5.07 9.36 6.46
N LYS A 31 5.47 9.92 7.61
CA LYS A 31 6.48 10.98 7.71
C LYS A 31 7.90 10.43 7.92
N ASP A 32 8.03 9.18 8.35
CA ASP A 32 9.31 8.53 8.63
C ASP A 32 10.26 8.55 7.42
N GLU A 33 11.57 8.52 7.70
CA GLU A 33 12.61 8.35 6.68
C GLU A 33 12.41 7.04 5.90
N ILE A 34 12.77 7.03 4.61
CA ILE A 34 12.67 5.85 3.75
C ILE A 34 14.09 5.36 3.44
N PRO A 35 14.48 4.13 3.85
CA PRO A 35 13.65 3.11 4.51
C PRO A 35 13.52 3.32 6.02
N ALA A 36 12.37 2.91 6.56
CA ALA A 36 12.13 2.77 8.00
C ALA A 36 12.15 1.27 8.39
N ASP A 37 12.31 0.99 9.69
CA ASP A 37 12.21 -0.38 10.23
C ASP A 37 10.89 -1.08 9.83
N LEU A 38 9.81 -0.30 9.73
CA LEU A 38 8.51 -0.82 9.33
C LEU A 38 8.49 -1.26 7.85
N ASP A 39 9.26 -0.60 6.98
CA ASP A 39 9.42 -1.02 5.59
C ASP A 39 10.09 -2.38 5.50
N VAL A 40 11.08 -2.65 6.37
CA VAL A 40 11.77 -3.95 6.42
C VAL A 40 10.79 -5.03 6.86
N ARG A 41 10.02 -4.79 7.93
CA ARG A 41 9.05 -5.76 8.46
C ARG A 41 7.94 -6.09 7.46
N PHE A 42 7.40 -5.08 6.76
CA PHE A 42 6.43 -5.33 5.69
C PHE A 42 7.08 -6.07 4.51
N SER A 43 8.29 -5.71 4.12
CA SER A 43 9.00 -6.42 3.03
C SER A 43 9.19 -7.91 3.34
N ASP A 44 9.62 -8.23 4.55
CA ASP A 44 9.83 -9.62 4.99
C ASP A 44 8.51 -10.40 5.01
N LEU A 45 7.44 -9.77 5.53
CA LEU A 45 6.12 -10.37 5.57
C LEU A 45 5.58 -10.68 4.17
N ILE A 46 5.58 -9.68 3.29
CA ILE A 46 5.06 -9.82 1.91
C ILE A 46 5.88 -10.84 1.13
N SER A 47 7.20 -10.87 1.34
CA SER A 47 8.07 -11.87 0.73
C SER A 47 7.76 -13.28 1.22
N GLY A 48 7.57 -13.45 2.54
CA GLY A 48 7.22 -14.75 3.13
C GLY A 48 5.88 -15.29 2.64
N LEU A 49 4.92 -14.41 2.34
CA LEU A 49 3.62 -14.80 1.79
C LEU A 49 3.71 -15.39 0.38
N ALA A 50 4.80 -15.19 -0.38
CA ALA A 50 4.96 -15.81 -1.70
C ALA A 50 4.97 -17.36 -1.64
N ALA A 51 5.39 -17.94 -0.52
CA ALA A 51 5.41 -19.40 -0.31
C ALA A 51 4.06 -19.97 0.16
N VAL A 52 3.10 -19.11 0.50
CA VAL A 52 1.74 -19.48 0.92
C VAL A 52 0.88 -19.75 -0.33
N SER A 53 -0.23 -20.47 -0.24
CA SER A 53 -1.12 -20.63 -1.41
C SER A 53 -1.87 -19.33 -1.75
N VAL A 54 -2.39 -19.24 -2.98
CA VAL A 54 -3.20 -18.09 -3.43
C VAL A 54 -4.44 -17.93 -2.56
N ASP A 55 -5.15 -19.03 -2.28
CA ASP A 55 -6.39 -19.01 -1.49
C ASP A 55 -6.13 -18.59 -0.04
N GLU A 56 -5.03 -19.06 0.56
CA GLU A 56 -4.64 -18.64 1.91
C GLU A 56 -4.26 -17.16 1.95
N ARG A 57 -3.55 -16.64 0.94
CA ARG A 57 -3.26 -15.20 0.85
C ARG A 57 -4.54 -14.38 0.71
N LYS A 58 -5.53 -14.87 -0.04
CA LYS A 58 -6.85 -14.26 -0.10
C LYS A 58 -7.52 -14.25 1.28
N MET A 59 -7.53 -15.38 2.00
CA MET A 59 -8.10 -15.45 3.35
C MET A 59 -7.39 -14.54 4.37
N ILE A 60 -6.09 -14.28 4.19
CA ILE A 60 -5.36 -13.29 4.98
C ILE A 60 -5.86 -11.89 4.63
N GLY A 61 -5.98 -11.59 3.34
CA GLY A 61 -6.55 -10.35 2.81
C GLY A 61 -7.92 -10.02 3.36
N ASP A 62 -8.83 -11.00 3.30
CA ASP A 62 -10.23 -10.88 3.76
C ASP A 62 -10.35 -10.59 5.28
N LYS A 63 -9.25 -10.77 6.04
CA LYS A 63 -9.19 -10.54 7.49
C LYS A 63 -8.38 -9.30 7.86
N LEU A 64 -7.86 -8.56 6.89
CA LEU A 64 -7.14 -7.32 7.17
C LEU A 64 -8.12 -6.28 7.72
N THR A 65 -7.74 -5.66 8.83
CA THR A 65 -8.47 -4.48 9.30
C THR A 65 -8.17 -3.31 8.36
N ARG A 66 -9.13 -2.38 8.20
CA ARG A 66 -8.92 -1.15 7.43
C ARG A 66 -7.65 -0.39 7.82
N ARG A 67 -7.28 -0.39 9.11
CA ARG A 67 -6.01 0.21 9.57
C ARG A 67 -4.78 -0.44 8.95
N VAL A 68 -4.77 -1.78 8.87
CA VAL A 68 -3.67 -2.54 8.27
C VAL A 68 -3.62 -2.32 6.76
N ALA A 69 -4.78 -2.34 6.11
CA ALA A 69 -4.93 -1.99 4.70
C ALA A 69 -4.28 -0.64 4.38
N TRP A 70 -4.61 0.41 5.15
CA TRP A 70 -4.01 1.73 5.01
C TRP A 70 -2.49 1.71 5.19
N GLY A 71 -1.98 0.93 6.15
CA GLY A 71 -0.53 0.77 6.30
C GLY A 71 0.14 0.08 5.11
N LEU A 72 -0.49 -0.93 4.51
CA LEU A 72 -0.01 -1.59 3.28
C LEU A 72 -0.06 -0.64 2.08
N ARG A 73 -1.08 0.22 1.99
CA ARG A 73 -1.17 1.29 0.99
C ARG A 73 0.01 2.27 1.11
N GLU A 74 0.29 2.75 2.31
CA GLU A 74 1.43 3.65 2.54
C GLU A 74 2.77 2.95 2.30
N PHE A 75 2.91 1.70 2.72
CA PHE A 75 4.06 0.86 2.40
C PHE A 75 4.27 0.75 0.88
N ALA A 76 3.21 0.56 0.09
CA ALA A 76 3.30 0.49 -1.36
C ALA A 76 3.86 1.78 -1.98
N VAL A 77 3.42 2.95 -1.53
CA VAL A 77 3.95 4.26 -1.97
C VAL A 77 5.42 4.43 -1.56
N ARG A 78 5.77 4.01 -0.34
CA ARG A 78 7.16 4.03 0.15
C ARG A 78 8.06 3.07 -0.65
N MET A 79 7.53 1.94 -1.11
CA MET A 79 8.25 1.01 -1.97
C MET A 79 8.44 1.55 -3.39
N ALA A 80 7.45 2.26 -3.95
CA ALA A 80 7.62 3.01 -5.20
C ALA A 80 8.77 4.02 -5.08
N THR A 81 8.81 4.77 -3.97
CA THR A 81 9.91 5.69 -3.68
C THR A 81 11.25 4.97 -3.57
N ARG A 82 11.29 3.84 -2.86
CA ARG A 82 12.50 3.04 -2.68
C ARG A 82 13.01 2.46 -4.00
N ALA A 83 12.11 2.02 -4.88
CA ALA A 83 12.45 1.54 -6.21
C ALA A 83 13.24 2.60 -6.98
N VAL A 84 12.76 3.85 -7.03
CA VAL A 84 13.45 4.96 -7.72
C VAL A 84 14.78 5.30 -7.05
N ARG A 85 14.83 5.36 -5.71
CA ARG A 85 16.08 5.67 -4.98
C ARG A 85 17.19 4.64 -5.18
N THR A 86 16.83 3.40 -5.48
CA THR A 86 17.76 2.27 -5.55
C THR A 86 17.89 1.66 -6.94
N ASP A 87 17.14 2.16 -7.91
CA ASP A 87 17.04 1.60 -9.26
C ASP A 87 16.68 0.10 -9.27
N ASP A 88 15.78 -0.31 -8.37
CA ASP A 88 15.50 -1.74 -8.13
C ASP A 88 13.99 -2.07 -8.27
N PRO A 89 13.59 -2.81 -9.32
CA PRO A 89 12.20 -3.15 -9.58
C PRO A 89 11.59 -4.10 -8.53
N LYS A 90 12.39 -4.75 -7.68
CA LYS A 90 11.86 -5.62 -6.62
C LYS A 90 10.95 -4.86 -5.67
N TYR A 91 11.23 -3.58 -5.43
CA TYR A 91 10.41 -2.76 -4.55
C TYR A 91 9.07 -2.42 -5.19
N VAL A 92 9.02 -2.20 -6.51
CA VAL A 92 7.73 -2.08 -7.22
C VAL A 92 6.89 -3.34 -7.01
N LEU A 93 7.49 -4.52 -7.21
CA LEU A 93 6.80 -5.80 -7.03
C LEU A 93 6.31 -6.01 -5.59
N LEU A 94 7.10 -5.65 -4.58
CA LEU A 94 6.70 -5.72 -3.17
C LEU A 94 5.49 -4.81 -2.88
N GLY A 95 5.50 -3.58 -3.39
CA GLY A 95 4.38 -2.66 -3.23
C GLY A 95 3.11 -3.18 -3.92
N LEU A 96 3.22 -3.70 -5.14
CA LEU A 96 2.07 -4.27 -5.85
C LEU A 96 1.50 -5.52 -5.16
N ARG A 97 2.35 -6.38 -4.60
CA ARG A 97 1.92 -7.56 -3.82
C ARG A 97 1.23 -7.16 -2.52
N ALA A 98 1.73 -6.12 -1.85
CA ALA A 98 1.09 -5.56 -0.65
C ALA A 98 -0.30 -5.03 -0.95
N LEU A 99 -0.46 -4.29 -2.07
CA LEU A 99 -1.78 -3.87 -2.53
C LEU A 99 -2.63 -5.09 -2.84
N ALA A 100 -2.14 -6.04 -3.63
CA ALA A 100 -2.95 -7.17 -4.10
C ALA A 100 -3.65 -7.92 -2.95
N LEU A 101 -2.99 -8.07 -1.79
CA LEU A 101 -3.57 -8.68 -0.57
C LEU A 101 -4.86 -8.01 -0.09
N GLU A 102 -5.08 -6.74 -0.44
CA GLU A 102 -6.25 -6.00 0.02
C GLU A 102 -7.53 -6.49 -0.65
N THR A 103 -8.58 -6.58 0.16
CA THR A 103 -9.91 -7.03 -0.26
C THR A 103 -11.00 -6.17 0.38
N ASP A 104 -10.73 -4.87 0.61
CA ASP A 104 -11.71 -3.93 1.16
C ASP A 104 -13.02 -4.04 0.35
N PRO A 105 -14.09 -4.59 0.96
CA PRO A 105 -15.34 -4.84 0.26
C PRO A 105 -16.18 -3.55 0.11
N ASP A 106 -15.85 -2.48 0.86
CA ASP A 106 -16.66 -1.27 0.90
C ASP A 106 -16.25 -0.28 -0.20
N ASP A 107 -14.96 -0.03 -0.39
CA ASP A 107 -14.46 0.78 -1.51
C ASP A 107 -12.98 0.50 -1.88
N PRO A 108 -12.70 -0.39 -2.84
CA PRO A 108 -11.33 -0.70 -3.25
C PRO A 108 -10.61 0.50 -3.92
N ARG A 109 -11.35 1.58 -4.28
CA ARG A 109 -10.78 2.76 -4.95
C ARG A 109 -9.80 3.54 -4.07
N ASP A 110 -9.96 3.49 -2.75
CA ASP A 110 -9.03 4.09 -1.79
C ASP A 110 -7.60 3.54 -1.94
N PHE A 111 -7.47 2.32 -2.47
CA PHE A 111 -6.21 1.60 -2.66
C PHE A 111 -5.68 1.68 -4.10
N PHE A 112 -6.58 1.87 -5.08
CA PHE A 112 -6.23 2.03 -6.50
C PHE A 112 -5.23 3.18 -6.73
N VAL A 113 -5.32 4.23 -5.91
CA VAL A 113 -4.43 5.40 -6.00
C VAL A 113 -2.96 5.07 -5.79
N ALA A 114 -2.62 4.07 -4.97
CA ALA A 114 -1.24 3.68 -4.73
C ALA A 114 -0.59 2.92 -5.91
N VAL A 115 -1.39 2.46 -6.87
CA VAL A 115 -0.89 1.82 -8.10
C VAL A 115 -0.21 2.84 -9.03
N GLY A 116 -0.66 4.10 -9.01
CA GLY A 116 -0.08 5.19 -9.80
C GLY A 116 1.43 5.40 -9.52
N PRO A 117 1.83 5.64 -8.26
CA PRO A 117 3.25 5.72 -7.88
C PRO A 117 4.09 4.51 -8.30
N LEU A 118 3.57 3.29 -8.17
CA LEU A 118 4.30 2.06 -8.54
C LEU A 118 4.51 1.93 -10.06
N TYR A 119 3.51 2.32 -10.85
CA TYR A 119 3.63 2.38 -12.30
C TYR A 119 4.66 3.45 -12.70
N ARG A 120 4.55 4.65 -12.12
CA ARG A 120 5.48 5.75 -12.38
C ARG A 120 6.91 5.40 -11.98
N ALA A 121 7.10 4.73 -10.84
CA ALA A 121 8.39 4.22 -10.41
C ALA A 121 8.98 3.24 -11.44
N SER A 122 8.16 2.36 -12.01
CA SER A 122 8.60 1.43 -13.07
C SER A 122 9.11 2.18 -14.30
N GLU A 123 8.44 3.27 -14.71
CA GLU A 123 8.89 4.11 -15.82
C GLU A 123 10.21 4.81 -15.50
N LEU A 124 10.35 5.39 -14.31
CA LEU A 124 11.53 6.14 -13.89
C LEU A 124 12.80 5.27 -13.84
N ILE A 125 12.68 4.01 -13.44
CA ILE A 125 13.80 3.04 -13.38
C ILE A 125 13.97 2.25 -14.68
N GLY A 126 13.20 2.56 -15.73
CA GLY A 126 13.25 1.84 -17.01
C GLY A 126 12.80 0.37 -16.95
N ALA A 127 12.08 -0.03 -15.90
CA ALA A 127 11.56 -1.39 -15.77
C ALA A 127 10.32 -1.63 -16.64
N ARG A 128 10.15 -2.87 -17.11
CA ARG A 128 8.95 -3.27 -17.86
C ARG A 128 7.78 -3.45 -16.88
N ALA A 129 6.89 -2.46 -16.83
CA ALA A 129 5.72 -2.48 -15.95
C ALA A 129 4.80 -3.69 -16.18
N GLY A 130 4.52 -4.04 -17.44
CA GLY A 130 3.60 -5.15 -17.78
C GLY A 130 3.90 -6.46 -17.04
N PRO A 131 5.11 -7.04 -17.18
CA PRO A 131 5.51 -8.24 -16.45
C PRO A 131 5.42 -8.12 -14.92
N LEU A 132 5.85 -6.99 -14.34
CA LEU A 132 5.80 -6.78 -12.88
C LEU A 132 4.37 -6.79 -12.34
N PHE A 133 3.46 -6.13 -13.06
CA PHE A 133 2.06 -6.03 -12.68
C PHE A 133 1.32 -7.35 -12.93
N ASP A 134 1.62 -8.05 -14.03
CA ASP A 134 1.08 -9.39 -14.29
C ASP A 134 1.53 -10.41 -13.22
N GLU A 135 2.77 -10.29 -12.74
CA GLU A 135 3.27 -11.13 -11.64
C GLU A 135 2.56 -10.81 -10.32
N ALA A 136 2.45 -9.53 -9.96
CA ALA A 136 1.76 -9.13 -8.74
C ALA A 136 0.27 -9.47 -8.76
N ALA A 137 -0.39 -9.36 -9.91
CA ALA A 137 -1.79 -9.75 -10.09
C ALA A 137 -2.05 -11.26 -10.00
N ARG A 138 -1.01 -12.10 -9.95
CA ARG A 138 -1.13 -13.54 -9.65
C ARG A 138 -0.87 -13.84 -8.18
N PHE A 139 -0.48 -12.82 -7.40
CA PHE A 139 -0.18 -12.99 -5.99
C PHE A 139 -1.43 -13.43 -5.24
N THR A 140 -2.57 -12.78 -5.44
CA THR A 140 -3.84 -13.24 -4.88
C THR A 140 -4.96 -13.16 -5.92
N ALA A 141 -6.13 -13.69 -5.58
CA ALA A 141 -7.35 -13.60 -6.38
C ALA A 141 -8.29 -12.56 -5.74
N SER A 142 -7.98 -11.27 -5.92
CA SER A 142 -8.78 -10.12 -5.46
C SER A 142 -9.24 -9.26 -6.64
N GLU A 143 -10.30 -8.45 -6.46
CA GLU A 143 -10.73 -7.48 -7.47
C GLU A 143 -9.60 -6.50 -7.83
N LEU A 144 -8.83 -6.10 -6.82
CA LEU A 144 -7.64 -5.27 -7.01
C LEU A 144 -6.58 -5.95 -7.90
N SER A 145 -6.50 -7.28 -7.89
CA SER A 145 -5.55 -8.02 -8.74
C SER A 145 -5.87 -7.84 -10.22
N GLU A 146 -7.15 -7.78 -10.61
CA GLU A 146 -7.53 -7.48 -11.99
C GLU A 146 -7.27 -6.01 -12.34
N PHE A 147 -7.50 -5.08 -11.41
CA PHE A 147 -7.14 -3.68 -11.59
C PHE A 147 -5.63 -3.52 -11.81
N ILE A 148 -4.80 -4.15 -10.97
CA ILE A 148 -3.34 -4.17 -11.08
C ILE A 148 -2.96 -4.73 -12.45
N ARG A 149 -3.51 -5.88 -12.86
CA ARG A 149 -3.23 -6.45 -14.18
C ARG A 149 -3.57 -5.47 -15.31
N ALA A 150 -4.74 -4.85 -15.27
CA ALA A 150 -5.18 -3.94 -16.34
C ALA A 150 -4.41 -2.61 -16.38
N PHE A 151 -3.83 -2.18 -15.27
CA PHE A 151 -3.29 -0.82 -15.12
C PHE A 151 -2.27 -0.43 -16.18
N PRO A 152 -1.20 -1.20 -16.47
CA PRO A 152 -0.20 -0.83 -17.46
C PRO A 152 -0.75 -0.79 -18.88
N ARG A 153 -1.95 -1.34 -19.13
CA ARG A 153 -2.57 -1.43 -20.46
C ARG A 153 -3.53 -0.28 -20.77
N ARG A 154 -3.77 0.62 -19.81
CA ARG A 154 -4.67 1.77 -19.99
C ARG A 154 -4.16 2.77 -21.04
N PRO A 155 -4.97 3.72 -21.52
CA PRO A 155 -4.45 4.88 -22.25
C PRO A 155 -3.47 5.66 -21.36
N SER A 156 -2.47 6.31 -21.96
CA SER A 156 -1.46 7.11 -21.23
C SER A 156 -2.10 8.22 -20.40
N ASP A 157 -3.17 8.81 -20.90
CA ASP A 157 -3.91 9.86 -20.19
C ASP A 157 -4.65 9.35 -18.95
N ASN A 158 -4.86 8.04 -18.83
CA ASN A 158 -5.52 7.41 -17.68
C ASN A 158 -4.52 6.75 -16.71
N ARG A 159 -3.23 7.14 -16.80
CA ARG A 159 -2.14 6.66 -15.94
C ARG A 159 -1.28 7.79 -15.38
N ARG A 160 -1.70 9.05 -15.52
CA ARG A 160 -0.90 10.18 -15.04
C ARG A 160 -0.88 10.17 -13.53
N LEU A 161 0.30 10.34 -12.94
CA LEU A 161 0.49 10.29 -11.49
C LEU A 161 -0.46 11.24 -10.73
N ALA A 162 -0.68 12.43 -11.29
CA ALA A 162 -1.56 13.44 -10.71
C ALA A 162 -3.03 12.99 -10.59
N ASP A 163 -3.52 12.15 -11.51
CA ASP A 163 -4.90 11.63 -11.48
C ASP A 163 -5.12 10.67 -10.30
N PHE A 164 -4.03 10.15 -9.72
CA PHE A 164 -4.04 9.33 -8.52
C PHE A 164 -3.72 10.13 -7.24
N GLY A 165 -3.67 11.47 -7.33
CA GLY A 165 -3.44 12.33 -6.19
C GLY A 165 -2.01 12.28 -5.64
N PHE A 166 -1.02 12.10 -6.50
CA PHE A 166 0.39 12.11 -6.14
C PHE A 166 1.20 13.06 -7.01
N ARG A 167 2.32 13.52 -6.46
CA ARG A 167 3.39 14.21 -7.19
C ARG A 167 4.75 13.68 -6.79
N GLU A 168 5.74 13.97 -7.63
CA GLU A 168 7.15 13.69 -7.36
C GLU A 168 7.78 14.89 -6.64
N GLU A 169 8.58 14.63 -5.61
CA GLU A 169 9.38 15.64 -4.91
C GLU A 169 10.81 15.15 -4.69
N GLY A 170 11.76 16.09 -4.68
CA GLY A 170 13.18 15.78 -4.46
C GLY A 170 13.83 15.01 -5.61
N ALA A 171 15.07 14.55 -5.38
CA ALA A 171 15.85 13.78 -6.35
C ALA A 171 16.86 12.87 -5.65
N GLY A 172 17.30 11.80 -6.32
CA GLY A 172 18.27 10.85 -5.80
C GLY A 172 17.85 10.33 -4.41
N PRO A 173 18.72 10.41 -3.38
CA PRO A 173 18.39 9.97 -2.02
C PRO A 173 17.20 10.69 -1.37
N THR A 174 16.84 11.89 -1.84
CA THR A 174 15.73 12.68 -1.30
C THR A 174 14.41 12.46 -2.03
N PHE A 175 14.42 11.79 -3.19
CA PHE A 175 13.23 11.56 -4.02
C PHE A 175 12.08 10.94 -3.20
N ARG A 176 10.84 11.41 -3.38
CA ARG A 176 9.63 10.84 -2.77
C ARG A 176 8.41 11.02 -3.68
N PHE A 177 7.50 10.05 -3.65
CA PHE A 177 6.12 10.27 -4.06
C PHE A 177 5.34 10.85 -2.88
N VAL A 178 4.70 11.99 -3.08
CA VAL A 178 3.97 12.73 -2.02
C VAL A 178 2.52 12.86 -2.42
N SER A 179 1.62 12.53 -1.49
CA SER A 179 0.18 12.70 -1.68
C SER A 179 -0.16 14.19 -1.83
N THR A 180 -0.99 14.52 -2.82
CA THR A 180 -1.55 15.86 -3.00
C THR A 180 -2.87 16.04 -2.25
N ALA A 181 -3.40 14.98 -1.63
CA ALA A 181 -4.58 15.10 -0.80
C ALA A 181 -4.29 16.04 0.40
N PRO A 182 -5.23 16.94 0.76
CA PRO A 182 -5.09 17.79 1.93
C PRO A 182 -4.80 16.94 3.16
N SER A 183 -3.76 17.29 3.91
CA SER A 183 -3.47 16.60 5.17
C SER A 183 -4.61 16.85 6.15
N THR A 184 -5.03 15.87 6.93
CA THR A 184 -5.90 16.12 8.11
C THR A 184 -5.19 16.95 9.19
N ASP A 185 -3.88 17.18 9.05
CA ASP A 185 -3.12 18.13 9.85
C ASP A 185 -3.16 19.56 9.27
N ASP A 186 -3.70 19.74 8.06
CA ASP A 186 -3.90 21.06 7.46
C ASP A 186 -4.89 21.86 8.31
N PRO A 187 -4.53 23.07 8.79
CA PRO A 187 -5.41 23.91 9.58
C PRO A 187 -6.77 24.15 8.92
N SER A 188 -6.80 24.24 7.60
CA SER A 188 -8.01 24.47 6.79
C SER A 188 -8.92 23.25 6.78
N VAL A 189 -8.34 22.05 6.72
CA VAL A 189 -9.07 20.77 6.78
C VAL A 189 -9.54 20.50 8.21
N ARG A 190 -8.74 20.81 9.23
CA ARG A 190 -9.13 20.70 10.64
C ARG A 190 -10.29 21.64 10.98
N ALA A 191 -10.25 22.87 10.49
CA ALA A 191 -11.36 23.82 10.65
C ALA A 191 -12.64 23.26 10.01
N LEU A 192 -12.54 22.75 8.78
CA LEU A 192 -13.68 22.17 8.07
C LEU A 192 -14.26 20.92 8.75
N LEU A 193 -13.41 20.04 9.29
CA LEU A 193 -13.83 18.83 10.01
C LEU A 193 -14.33 19.12 11.43
N GLY A 194 -13.78 20.14 12.10
CA GLY A 194 -14.23 20.59 13.41
C GLY A 194 -15.66 21.14 13.40
N ASP A 195 -16.11 21.67 12.26
CA ASP A 195 -17.49 22.14 12.06
C ASP A 195 -18.48 21.01 11.69
N LEU A 196 -17.98 19.82 11.29
CA LEU A 196 -18.77 18.68 10.81
C LEU A 196 -18.92 17.53 11.83
N LEU A 197 -18.12 17.52 12.90
CA LEU A 197 -18.30 16.58 14.00
C LEU A 197 -19.23 17.21 15.04
N PRO A 198 -20.28 16.50 15.52
CA PRO A 198 -21.02 16.98 16.68
C PRO A 198 -20.02 17.17 17.81
N LYS A 199 -20.03 18.35 18.44
CA LYS A 199 -19.27 18.58 19.67
C LYS A 199 -19.75 17.51 20.64
N ASP A 200 -18.85 16.64 21.09
CA ASP A 200 -19.14 15.75 22.21
C ASP A 200 -19.71 16.63 23.33
N GLU A 201 -21.00 16.44 23.62
CA GLU A 201 -21.62 16.92 24.84
C GLU A 201 -21.00 16.12 25.98
N SER A 202 -19.80 16.53 26.37
CA SER A 202 -19.18 16.12 27.62
C SER A 202 -19.63 17.09 28.71
N GLU A 203 -20.22 16.49 29.73
CA GLU A 203 -20.21 16.92 31.15
C GLU A 203 -21.26 17.94 31.58
N GLU A 204 -22.33 17.41 32.18
CA GLU A 204 -22.82 17.88 33.49
C GLU A 204 -22.52 16.82 34.56
#